data_AF-A0A2D7SKJ7-F1
#
_entry.id   AF-A0A2D7SKJ7-F1
#
_cell.length_a   1.000
_cell.length_b   1.000
_cell.length_c   1.000
_cell.angle_alpha   90.00
_cell.angle_beta   90.00
_cell.angle_gamma   90.00
#
_symmetry.space_group_name_H-M   'P 1'
#
loop_
_entity.id
_entity.type
_entity.pdbx_description
1 polymer ?
#
loop_
_entity_poly.entity_id
_entity_poly.type
_entity_poly.pdbx_seq_one_letter_code
_entity_poly.pdbx_strand_id
1 'polypeptide(L)' 'ETIYVDDRTIDSHIKRMRRKFRVFDKDFDCIETLYGVGYRYRDV' A
#
# COMPACT_ATOMS: atom_id res chain seq x y z
N GLU A 1 12.26 -13.05 -18.71
CA GLU A 1 12.68 -13.27 -17.31
C GLU A 1 11.64 -12.63 -16.40
N THR A 2 10.74 -13.42 -15.82
CA THR A 2 9.75 -12.93 -14.86
C THR A 2 10.42 -12.90 -13.49
N ILE A 3 10.78 -11.71 -13.03
CA ILE A 3 11.29 -11.49 -11.67
C ILE A 3 10.16 -11.94 -10.73
N TYR A 4 10.33 -13.09 -10.08
CA TYR A 4 9.38 -13.61 -9.10
C TYR A 4 9.51 -12.77 -7.84
N VAL A 5 8.50 -11.94 -7.56
CA VAL A 5 8.44 -11.09 -6.39
C VAL A 5 7.44 -11.71 -5.42
N ASP A 6 7.88 -11.98 -4.19
CA ASP A 6 7.00 -12.49 -3.12
C ASP A 6 5.90 -11.46 -2.80
N ASP A 7 4.66 -11.91 -2.60
CA ASP A 7 3.52 -11.10 -2.16
C ASP A 7 3.84 -10.26 -0.90
N ARG A 8 4.72 -10.77 -0.02
CA ARG A 8 5.23 -10.04 1.16
C ARG A 8 6.01 -8.77 0.82
N THR A 9 6.49 -8.66 -0.41
CA THR A 9 7.15 -7.45 -0.94
C THR A 9 6.13 -6.34 -1.09
N ILE A 10 4.94 -6.63 -1.62
CA ILE A 10 3.86 -5.66 -1.81
C ILE A 10 3.44 -5.05 -0.47
N ASP A 11 3.27 -5.87 0.58
CA ASP A 11 2.99 -5.42 1.95
C ASP A 11 4.00 -4.35 2.41
N SER A 12 5.29 -4.61 2.18
CA SER A 12 6.38 -3.71 2.58
C SER A 12 6.34 -2.40 1.81
N HIS A 13 6.05 -2.44 0.52
CA HIS A 13 5.87 -1.23 -0.29
C HIS A 13 4.66 -0.41 0.15
N ILE A 14 3.52 -1.05 0.39
CA ILE A 14 2.31 -0.36 0.88
C ILE A 14 2.55 0.32 2.22
N LYS A 15 3.21 -0.37 3.16
CA LYS A 15 3.60 0.24 4.46
C LYS A 15 4.50 1.46 4.27
N ARG A 16 5.49 1.38 3.38
CA ARG A 16 6.39 2.50 3.07
C ARG A 16 5.65 3.69 2.44
N MET A 17 4.73 3.42 1.52
CA MET A 17 3.93 4.48 0.89
C MET A 17 3.02 5.17 1.90
N ARG A 18 2.23 4.43 2.69
CA ARG A 18 1.39 5.01 3.76
C ARG A 18 2.19 5.88 4.72
N ARG A 19 3.40 5.45 5.09
CA ARG A 19 4.30 6.26 5.94
C ARG A 19 4.69 7.58 5.26
N LYS A 20 5.08 7.55 3.98
CA LYS A 20 5.44 8.77 3.24
C LYS A 20 4.29 9.76 3.15
N PHE A 21 3.07 9.29 2.88
CA PHE A 21 1.90 10.16 2.85
C PHE A 21 1.58 10.73 4.24
N ARG A 22 1.71 9.91 5.30
CA ARG A 22 1.51 10.36 6.69
C ARG A 22 2.51 11.41 7.19
N VAL A 23 3.61 11.63 6.47
CA VAL A 23 4.52 12.76 6.75
C VAL A 23 3.86 14.09 6.37
N PHE A 24 3.07 14.13 5.29
CA PHE A 24 2.43 15.34 4.78
C PHE A 24 0.97 15.47 5.24
N ASP A 25 0.28 14.35 5.35
CA ASP A 25 -1.12 14.26 5.77
C ASP A 25 -1.27 13.16 6.83
N LYS A 26 -1.35 13.56 8.10
CA LYS A 26 -1.39 12.62 9.24
C LYS A 26 -2.60 11.68 9.21
N ASP A 27 -3.68 12.11 8.58
CA ASP A 27 -4.95 11.38 8.51
C ASP A 27 -5.09 10.55 7.22
N PHE A 28 -4.01 10.45 6.44
CA PHE A 28 -3.99 9.69 5.19
C PHE A 28 -4.44 8.23 5.36
N ASP A 29 -5.54 7.90 4.69
CA ASP A 29 -6.17 6.56 4.64
C ASP A 29 -6.74 6.21 3.24
N CYS A 30 -6.17 6.78 2.18
CA CYS A 30 -6.65 6.53 0.82
C CYS A 30 -6.23 5.16 0.25
N ILE A 31 -5.23 4.51 0.84
CA ILE A 31 -4.81 3.15 0.45
C ILE A 31 -5.48 2.15 1.40
N GLU A 32 -6.52 1.48 0.96
CA GLU A 32 -7.26 0.46 1.71
C GLU A 32 -6.68 -0.95 1.50
N THR A 33 -6.77 -1.78 2.53
CA THR A 33 -6.46 -3.21 2.44
C THR A 33 -7.74 -3.97 2.12
N LEU A 34 -7.75 -4.71 1.00
CA LEU A 34 -8.82 -5.64 0.63
C LEU A 34 -8.39 -7.06 0.99
N TYR A 35 -8.96 -7.61 2.06
CA TYR A 35 -8.62 -8.95 2.53
C TYR A 35 -8.85 -10.01 1.45
N GLY A 36 -7.80 -10.79 1.16
CA GLY A 36 -7.85 -11.84 0.14
C GLY A 36 -7.72 -11.36 -1.31
N VAL A 37 -7.61 -10.05 -1.56
CA VAL A 37 -7.54 -9.47 -2.91
C VAL A 37 -6.30 -8.60 -3.10
N GLY A 38 -5.93 -7.80 -2.10
CA GLY A 38 -4.76 -6.91 -2.16
C GLY A 38 -5.06 -5.52 -1.62
N TYR A 39 -4.78 -4.48 -2.41
CA TYR A 39 -4.88 -3.09 -2.00
C TYR A 39 -5.64 -2.26 -3.03
N ARG A 40 -6.38 -1.26 -2.57
CA ARG A 40 -7.12 -0.33 -3.41
C ARG A 40 -6.83 1.10 -3.01
N TYR A 41 -6.67 1.97 -4.01
CA TYR A 41 -6.67 3.40 -3.79
C TYR A 41 -8.10 3.93 -3.93
N ARG A 42 -8.54 4.76 -2.98
CA ARG A 42 -9.81 5.46 -2.98
C ARG A 42 -9.54 6.95 -3.19
N ASP A 43 -10.11 7.49 -4.26
CA ASP A 43 -10.25 8.94 -4.41
C ASP A 43 -11.41 9.37 -3.50
N VAL A 44 -11.11 10.26 -2.55
CA VAL A 44 -12.12 10.96 -1.74
C VAL A 44 -12.58 12.18 -2.52
#